data_AF-A0A3A1YYT6-F1
#
_entry.id   AF-A0A3A1YYT6-F1
#
_cell.length_a   1.000
_cell.length_b   1.000
_cell.length_c   1.000
_cell.angle_alpha   90.00
_cell.angle_beta   90.00
_cell.angle_gamma   90.00
#
_symmetry.space_group_name_H-M   'P 1'
#
loop_
_entity.id
_entity.type
_entity.pdbx_description
1 polymer ?
#
loop_
_entity_poly.entity_id
_entity_poly.type
_entity_poly.pdbx_seq_one_letter_code
_entity_poly.pdbx_strand_id
1 'polypeptide(L)'
;MNQEALFYDSFADALKEVVKSAGGSKAVGCKLWPEKTPDAAHRTLLDCLNESRSEKFSPEQVLLLIKIGREVGCHAGINYLSRETGYSDPTPIEPEDERARLQREFIEAQKAMSKLAERMERVGMIRAVA
;
A
#
# COMPACT_ATOMS: atom_id res chain seq x y z
N MET A 1 12.18 -17.65 -4.69
CA MET A 1 12.59 -16.79 -3.56
C MET A 1 13.67 -15.86 -4.07
N ASN A 2 13.32 -14.65 -4.51
CA ASN A 2 14.31 -13.61 -4.75
C ASN A 2 14.62 -12.98 -3.40
N GLN A 3 15.88 -13.06 -2.98
CA GLN A 3 16.34 -12.38 -1.79
C GLN A 3 16.42 -10.89 -2.13
N GLU A 4 15.55 -10.06 -1.53
CA GLU A 4 15.63 -8.62 -1.69
C GLU A 4 16.98 -8.13 -1.20
N ALA A 5 17.63 -7.23 -1.96
CA ALA A 5 18.83 -6.58 -1.48
C ALA A 5 18.48 -5.80 -0.21
N LEU A 6 19.24 -6.04 0.87
CA LEU A 6 19.04 -5.35 2.14
C LEU A 6 19.29 -3.84 2.01
N PHE A 7 20.03 -3.39 1.00
CA PHE A 7 20.35 -1.98 0.76
C PHE A 7 20.35 -1.72 -0.76
N TYR A 8 19.86 -0.54 -1.14
CA TYR A 8 19.91 -0.04 -2.51
C TYR A 8 20.71 1.26 -2.51
N ASP A 9 21.56 1.45 -3.51
CA ASP A 9 22.44 2.63 -3.59
C ASP A 9 21.69 3.90 -3.98
N SER A 10 20.51 3.76 -4.60
CA SER A 10 19.63 4.87 -4.93
C SER A 10 18.16 4.49 -4.90
N PHE A 11 17.29 5.51 -4.87
CA PHE A 11 15.85 5.29 -4.95
C PHE A 11 15.46 4.64 -6.29
N ALA A 12 16.15 4.98 -7.39
CA ALA A 12 15.91 4.38 -8.69
C ALA A 12 16.23 2.88 -8.68
N ASP A 13 17.28 2.46 -7.97
CA ASP A 13 17.63 1.04 -7.83
C ASP A 13 16.60 0.27 -7.00
N ALA A 14 16.09 0.87 -5.92
CA ALA A 14 14.98 0.30 -5.16
C ALA A 14 13.71 0.14 -6.03
N LEU A 15 13.38 1.14 -6.85
CA LEU A 15 12.24 1.08 -7.76
C LEU A 15 12.43 0.07 -8.90
N LYS A 16 13.67 -0.16 -9.37
CA LYS A 16 13.97 -1.23 -10.35
C LYS A 16 13.61 -2.61 -9.79
N GLU A 17 13.93 -2.88 -8.52
CA GLU A 17 13.56 -4.17 -7.91
C GLU A 17 12.05 -4.31 -7.75
N VAL A 18 11.33 -3.24 -7.38
CA VAL A 18 9.86 -3.23 -7.38
C VAL A 18 9.30 -3.57 -8.76
N VAL A 19 9.80 -2.91 -9.81
CA VAL A 19 9.35 -3.13 -11.19
C VAL A 19 9.62 -4.57 -11.64
N LYS A 20 10.80 -5.10 -11.32
CA LYS A 20 11.17 -6.48 -11.63
C LYS A 20 10.26 -7.48 -10.92
N SER A 21 10.01 -7.29 -9.62
CA SER A 21 9.12 -8.15 -8.83
C SER A 21 7.66 -8.08 -9.29
N ALA A 22 7.24 -6.93 -9.85
CA ALA A 22 5.89 -6.71 -10.34
C ALA A 22 5.62 -7.18 -11.79
N GLY A 23 6.52 -7.97 -12.38
CA GLY A 23 6.36 -8.51 -13.75
C GLY A 23 7.09 -7.72 -14.84
N GLY A 24 7.99 -6.81 -14.46
CA GLY A 24 8.91 -6.12 -15.35
C GLY A 24 8.37 -4.83 -15.98
N SER A 25 9.28 -4.08 -16.59
CA SER A 25 9.04 -2.72 -17.09
C SER A 25 7.91 -2.60 -18.12
N LYS A 26 7.63 -3.65 -18.90
CA LYS A 26 6.54 -3.61 -19.89
C LYS A 26 5.17 -3.69 -19.21
N ALA A 27 5.00 -4.62 -18.26
CA ALA A 27 3.75 -4.78 -17.52
C ALA A 27 3.48 -3.57 -16.62
N VAL A 28 4.50 -3.12 -15.89
CA VAL A 28 4.37 -1.97 -14.98
C VAL A 28 4.20 -0.66 -15.74
N GLY A 29 4.90 -0.49 -16.88
CA GLY A 29 4.74 0.68 -17.74
C GLY A 29 3.28 0.90 -18.15
N CYS A 30 2.60 -0.15 -18.63
CA CYS A 30 1.18 -0.07 -19.00
C CYS A 30 0.25 0.30 -17.84
N LYS A 31 0.63 -0.02 -16.59
CA LYS A 31 -0.15 0.38 -15.39
C LYS A 31 0.05 1.84 -15.03
N LEU A 32 1.27 2.36 -15.21
CA LEU A 32 1.62 3.75 -14.89
C LEU A 32 1.09 4.75 -15.93
N TRP A 33 1.08 4.36 -17.20
CA TRP A 33 0.63 5.19 -18.32
C TRP A 33 -0.36 4.41 -19.20
N PRO A 34 -1.59 4.15 -18.72
CA PRO A 34 -2.60 3.42 -19.49
C PRO A 34 -3.01 4.14 -20.80
N GLU A 35 -2.76 5.45 -20.89
CA GLU A 35 -3.01 6.27 -22.06
C GLU A 35 -1.93 6.15 -23.16
N LYS A 36 -0.77 5.54 -22.85
CA LYS A 36 0.32 5.33 -23.80
C LYS A 36 0.23 3.93 -24.42
N THR A 37 0.84 3.78 -25.60
CA THR A 37 1.08 2.44 -26.17
C THR A 37 2.05 1.66 -25.27
N PRO A 38 1.98 0.32 -25.22
CA PRO A 38 2.86 -0.48 -24.37
C PRO A 38 4.35 -0.19 -24.52
N ASP A 39 4.81 0.05 -25.75
CA ASP A 39 6.22 0.32 -26.01
C ASP A 39 6.62 1.75 -25.59
N ALA A 40 5.73 2.73 -25.76
CA ALA A 40 5.97 4.09 -25.28
C ALA A 40 6.01 4.13 -23.74
N ALA A 41 5.06 3.46 -23.08
CA ALA A 41 5.01 3.35 -21.62
C ALA A 41 6.24 2.63 -21.05
N HIS A 42 6.66 1.54 -21.69
CA HIS A 42 7.88 0.82 -21.34
C HIS A 42 9.13 1.71 -21.41
N ARG A 43 9.30 2.45 -22.51
CA ARG A 43 10.43 3.38 -22.69
C ARG A 43 10.41 4.50 -21.66
N THR A 44 9.27 5.14 -21.43
CA THR A 44 9.12 6.19 -20.42
C THR A 44 9.50 5.66 -19.03
N LEU A 45 9.08 4.44 -18.67
CA LEU A 45 9.46 3.82 -17.41
C LEU A 45 10.98 3.68 -17.28
N LEU A 46 11.65 3.17 -18.32
CA LEU A 46 13.10 3.00 -18.32
C LEU A 46 13.84 4.33 -18.22
N ASP A 47 13.34 5.37 -18.89
CA ASP A 47 13.91 6.71 -18.80
C ASP A 47 13.73 7.28 -17.37
N CYS A 48 12.57 7.11 -16.73
CA CYS A 48 12.35 7.52 -15.34
C CYS A 48 13.23 6.78 -14.32
N LEU A 49 13.58 5.52 -14.57
CA LEU A 49 14.50 4.73 -13.71
C LEU A 49 15.97 5.03 -13.97
N ASN A 50 16.28 5.84 -14.98
CA ASN A 50 17.64 6.27 -15.28
C ASN A 50 17.88 7.66 -14.72
N GLU A 51 18.71 7.76 -13.68
CA GLU A 51 18.97 9.03 -12.99
C GLU A 51 19.63 10.08 -13.88
N SER A 52 20.37 9.66 -14.91
CA SER A 52 20.99 10.54 -15.91
C SER A 52 20.00 11.13 -16.93
N ARG A 53 18.75 10.65 -16.96
CA ARG A 53 17.69 11.18 -17.83
C ARG A 53 16.91 12.31 -17.13
N SER A 54 16.34 13.19 -17.95
CA SER A 54 15.47 14.28 -17.50
C SER A 54 14.12 13.79 -16.97
N GLU A 55 13.59 12.71 -17.56
CA GLU A 55 12.32 12.10 -17.15
C GLU A 55 12.38 11.65 -15.70
N LYS A 56 11.38 12.03 -14.91
CA LYS A 56 11.20 11.64 -13.51
C LYS A 56 9.77 11.16 -13.29
N PHE A 57 9.59 10.31 -12.29
CA PHE A 57 8.25 9.95 -11.85
C PHE A 57 7.57 11.15 -11.18
N SER A 58 6.27 11.30 -11.42
CA SER A 58 5.43 12.15 -10.57
C SER A 58 5.24 11.49 -9.19
N PRO A 59 4.87 12.27 -8.15
CA PRO A 59 4.56 11.71 -6.84
C PRO A 59 3.51 10.59 -6.88
N GLU A 60 2.48 10.73 -7.73
CA GLU A 60 1.41 9.75 -7.90
C GLU A 60 1.91 8.45 -8.52
N GLN A 61 2.85 8.53 -9.46
CA GLN A 61 3.47 7.36 -10.08
C GLN A 61 4.38 6.62 -9.10
N VAL A 62 5.13 7.36 -8.28
CA VAL A 62 5.92 6.76 -7.18
C VAL A 62 4.99 6.05 -6.19
N LEU A 63 3.89 6.70 -5.80
CA LEU A 63 2.90 6.09 -4.91
C LEU A 63 2.30 4.82 -5.51
N LEU A 64 1.97 4.83 -6.81
CA LEU A 64 1.45 3.65 -7.51
C LEU A 64 2.48 2.53 -7.57
N LEU A 65 3.76 2.82 -7.83
CA LEU A 65 4.83 1.82 -7.77
C LEU A 65 4.94 1.19 -6.39
N ILE A 66 4.91 1.98 -5.32
CA ILE A 66 4.97 1.47 -3.94
C ILE A 66 3.76 0.59 -3.62
N LYS A 67 2.56 0.97 -4.08
CA LYS A 67 1.34 0.15 -3.94
C LYS A 67 1.47 -1.18 -4.67
N ILE A 68 1.92 -1.16 -5.93
CA ILE A 68 2.16 -2.37 -6.73
C ILE A 68 3.20 -3.26 -6.04
N GLY A 69 4.29 -2.67 -5.54
CA GLY A 69 5.32 -3.37 -4.77
C GLY A 69 4.71 -4.11 -3.58
N ARG A 70 3.90 -3.41 -2.77
CA ARG A 70 3.19 -4.02 -1.65
C ARG A 70 2.31 -5.20 -2.07
N GLU A 71 1.56 -5.08 -3.17
CA GLU A 71 0.69 -6.15 -3.69
C GLU A 71 1.47 -7.41 -4.09
N VAL A 72 2.72 -7.27 -4.54
CA VAL A 72 3.58 -8.40 -4.93
C VAL A 72 4.58 -8.80 -3.83
N GLY A 73 4.45 -8.23 -2.63
CA GLY A 73 5.34 -8.50 -1.49
C GLY A 73 6.76 -7.94 -1.65
N CYS A 74 6.95 -6.95 -2.52
CA CYS A 74 8.22 -6.25 -2.69
C CYS A 74 8.19 -4.87 -2.01
N HIS A 75 9.04 -4.67 -1.01
CA HIS A 75 9.01 -3.47 -0.17
C HIS A 75 10.22 -2.55 -0.37
N ALA A 76 11.09 -2.86 -1.33
CA ALA A 76 12.30 -2.10 -1.65
C ALA A 76 12.08 -0.58 -1.70
N GLY A 77 11.07 -0.12 -2.45
CA GLY A 77 10.79 1.31 -2.62
C GLY A 77 10.43 2.04 -1.32
N ILE A 78 9.54 1.46 -0.50
CA ILE A 78 9.14 2.10 0.76
C ILE A 78 10.22 1.96 1.84
N ASN A 79 10.93 0.83 1.88
CA ASN A 79 12.05 0.64 2.80
C ASN A 79 13.15 1.65 2.54
N TYR A 80 13.48 1.90 1.26
CA TYR A 80 14.44 2.95 0.90
C TYR A 80 13.99 4.32 1.42
N LEU A 81 12.74 4.73 1.14
CA LEU A 81 12.23 6.03 1.56
C LEU A 81 12.23 6.17 3.08
N SER A 82 11.77 5.14 3.81
CA SER A 82 11.76 5.17 5.27
C SER A 82 13.16 5.39 5.83
N ARG A 83 14.15 4.64 5.35
CA ARG A 83 15.53 4.73 5.84
C ARG A 83 16.18 6.06 5.49
N GLU A 84 16.01 6.53 4.26
CA GLU A 84 16.56 7.80 3.79
C GLU A 84 16.00 9.01 4.58
N THR A 85 14.76 8.88 5.07
CA THR A 85 14.08 9.93 5.84
C THR A 85 14.13 9.73 7.35
N GLY A 86 14.85 8.70 7.84
CA GLY A 86 15.04 8.43 9.27
C GLY A 86 13.84 7.78 9.96
N TYR A 87 12.89 7.23 9.22
CA TYR A 87 11.83 6.38 9.74
C TYR A 87 12.27 4.91 9.83
N SER A 88 11.63 4.16 10.72
CA SER A 88 11.75 2.69 10.74
C SER A 88 11.15 2.08 9.48
N ASP A 89 11.62 0.88 9.12
CA ASP A 89 11.01 0.10 8.05
C ASP A 89 9.50 -0.07 8.31
N PRO A 90 8.65 0.22 7.32
CA PRO A 90 7.21 0.17 7.49
C PRO A 90 6.76 -1.28 7.65
N THR A 91 5.79 -1.51 8.52
CA THR A 91 5.10 -2.81 8.60
C THR A 91 3.91 -2.78 7.65
N PRO A 92 3.83 -3.66 6.62
CA PRO A 92 2.67 -3.74 5.76
C PRO A 92 1.40 -4.04 6.58
N ILE A 93 0.35 -3.26 6.36
CA ILE A 93 -0.96 -3.48 7.00
C ILE A 93 -1.78 -4.37 6.08
N GLU A 94 -2.13 -5.59 6.48
CA GLU A 94 -2.95 -6.49 5.65
C GLU A 94 -4.39 -5.95 5.46
N PRO A 95 -4.90 -5.79 4.22
CA PRO A 95 -6.17 -5.09 3.98
C PRO A 95 -7.39 -5.94 4.38
N GLU A 96 -7.26 -7.28 4.35
CA GLU A 96 -8.31 -8.19 4.84
C GLU A 96 -8.46 -8.09 6.36
N ASP A 97 -7.36 -7.99 7.09
CA ASP A 97 -7.39 -8.03 8.55
C ASP A 97 -7.93 -6.74 9.17
N GLU A 98 -7.66 -5.57 8.58
CA GLU A 98 -8.13 -4.32 9.18
C GLU A 98 -9.65 -4.15 9.08
N ARG A 99 -10.24 -4.47 7.92
CA ARG A 99 -11.70 -4.41 7.74
C ARG A 99 -12.41 -5.47 8.58
N ALA A 100 -11.89 -6.70 8.61
CA ALA A 100 -12.45 -7.78 9.41
C ALA A 100 -12.26 -7.53 10.93
N ARG A 101 -11.15 -6.93 11.34
CA ARG A 101 -10.91 -6.50 12.73
C ARG A 101 -11.91 -5.42 13.13
N LEU A 102 -12.07 -4.37 12.32
CA LEU A 102 -13.04 -3.30 12.57
C LEU A 102 -14.49 -3.83 12.61
N GLN A 103 -14.86 -4.76 11.73
CA GLN A 103 -16.18 -5.41 11.77
C GLN A 103 -16.39 -6.23 13.05
N ARG A 104 -15.38 -7.00 13.48
CA ARG A 104 -15.44 -7.77 14.75
C ARG A 104 -15.59 -6.84 15.95
N GLU A 105 -14.77 -5.78 16.02
CA GLU A 105 -14.82 -4.79 17.09
C GLU A 105 -16.18 -4.07 17.14
N PHE A 106 -16.74 -3.72 15.99
CA PHE A 106 -18.06 -3.10 15.89
C PHE A 106 -19.18 -4.04 16.40
N ILE A 107 -19.16 -5.32 16.00
CA ILE A 107 -20.15 -6.32 16.45
C ILE A 107 -20.09 -6.50 17.97
N GLU A 108 -18.89 -6.59 18.55
CA GLU A 108 -18.73 -6.74 20.00
C GLU A 108 -19.18 -5.48 20.76
N ALA A 109 -18.84 -4.29 20.26
CA ALA A 109 -19.32 -3.04 20.82
C ALA A 109 -20.85 -2.93 20.76
N GLN A 110 -21.48 -3.34 19.65
CA GLN A 110 -22.94 -3.36 19.51
C GLN A 110 -23.59 -4.33 20.52
N LYS A 111 -23.06 -5.55 20.67
CA LYS A 111 -23.56 -6.52 21.68
C LYS A 111 -23.45 -5.97 23.10
N ALA A 112 -22.33 -5.32 23.43
CA ALA A 112 -22.13 -4.69 24.73
C ALA A 112 -23.14 -3.56 24.97
N MET A 113 -23.38 -2.72 23.96
CA MET A 113 -24.38 -1.66 24.00
C MET A 113 -25.80 -2.20 24.15
N SER A 114 -26.19 -3.25 23.41
CA SER A 114 -27.50 -3.90 23.56
C SER A 114 -27.71 -4.46 24.97
N LYS A 115 -26.71 -5.16 25.53
CA LYS A 115 -26.80 -5.67 26.91
C LYS A 115 -26.90 -4.56 27.95
N LEU A 116 -26.20 -3.44 27.73
CA LEU A 116 -26.31 -2.27 28.60
C LEU A 116 -27.71 -1.65 28.50
N ALA A 117 -28.26 -1.52 27.30
CA ALA A 117 -29.61 -1.02 27.08
C ALA A 117 -30.68 -1.90 27.75
N GLU A 118 -30.61 -3.23 27.61
CA GLU A 118 -31.51 -4.19 28.29
C GLU A 118 -31.46 -4.04 29.81
N ARG A 119 -30.26 -3.83 30.37
CA ARG A 119 -30.10 -3.60 31.81
C ARG A 119 -30.70 -2.25 32.22
N MET A 120 -30.47 -1.20 31.44
CA MET A 120 -31.03 0.14 31.67
C MET A 120 -32.56 0.14 31.61
N GLU A 121 -33.16 -0.63 30.70
CA GLU A 121 -34.60 -0.84 30.63
C GLU A 121 -35.11 -1.53 31.90
N ARG A 122 -34.43 -2.59 32.35
CA ARG A 122 -34.81 -3.33 33.57
C ARG A 122 -34.77 -2.48 34.84
N VAL A 123 -33.85 -1.53 34.93
CA VAL A 123 -33.77 -0.57 36.06
C VAL A 123 -34.59 0.71 35.83
N GLY A 124 -35.39 0.76 34.75
CA GLY A 124 -36.32 1.85 34.47
C GLY A 124 -35.69 3.14 33.96
N MET A 125 -34.43 3.12 33.52
CA MET A 125 -33.70 4.29 33.01
C MET A 125 -34.05 4.63 31.56
N ILE A 126 -34.59 3.68 30.79
CA ILE A 126 -35.03 3.87 29.40
C ILE A 126 -36.39 3.21 29.24
N ARG A 127 -37.37 3.90 28.62
CA ARG A 127 -38.67 3.32 28.26
C ARG A 127 -38.63 2.88 26.80
N ALA A 128 -39.04 1.65 26.52
CA ALA A 128 -39.32 1.22 25.16
C ALA A 128 -40.43 2.10 24.56
N VAL A 129 -40.16 2.68 23.39
CA VAL A 129 -41.22 3.30 22.57
C VAL A 129 -41.87 2.14 21.82
N ALA A 130 -43.15 1.90 22.11
CA ALA A 130 -43.97 0.89 21.45
C ALA A 130 -44.25 1.24 19.98
#